data_AF-A8V5J9-F1
#
_entry.id   AF-A8V5J9-F1
#
_cell.length_a   1.000
_cell.length_b   1.000
_cell.length_c   1.000
_cell.angle_alpha   90.00
_cell.angle_beta   90.00
_cell.angle_gamma   90.00
#
_symmetry.space_group_name_H-M   'P 1'
#
loop_
_entity.id
_entity.type
_entity.pdbx_description
1 polymer ?
#
loop_
_entity_poly.entity_id
_entity_poly.type
_entity_poly.pdbx_seq_one_letter_code
_entity_poly.pdbx_strand_id
1 'polypeptide(L)'
;MDTLLLSRWQFGLTAFYHFIYVPLTIGLGFLIALMKTRYLQTGNKHYDDLSMFFMKLFAINFALGVATGLTMEFEFGTNWSEYSKFVGDIFGAPLALEGLSAFFLESTFMGLFLFGRNRVSDKVHTFS
;
A
#
# COMPACT_ATOMS: atom_id res chain seq x y z
N MET A 1 12.43 -25.32 20.56
CA MET A 1 13.13 -24.08 20.16
C MET A 1 12.89 -23.04 21.25
N ASP A 2 13.83 -22.13 21.44
CA ASP A 2 13.68 -20.97 22.34
C ASP A 2 12.59 -20.01 21.83
N THR A 3 11.84 -19.39 22.75
CA THR A 3 10.72 -18.49 22.42
C THR A 3 11.22 -17.25 21.68
N LEU A 4 12.34 -16.67 22.11
CA LEU A 4 12.95 -15.53 21.43
C LEU A 4 13.33 -15.86 19.99
N LEU A 5 13.86 -17.05 19.75
CA LEU A 5 14.21 -17.50 18.41
C LEU A 5 12.96 -17.65 17.53
N LEU A 6 11.87 -18.21 18.06
CA LEU A 6 10.61 -18.33 17.34
C LEU A 6 10.00 -16.96 17.01
N SER A 7 10.00 -16.01 17.94
CA SER A 7 9.51 -14.64 17.70
C SER A 7 10.31 -13.93 16.59
N ARG A 8 11.63 -14.13 16.54
CA ARG A 8 12.48 -13.59 15.47
C ARG A 8 12.16 -14.21 14.11
N TRP A 9 11.98 -15.53 14.06
CA TRP A 9 11.61 -16.22 12.82
C TRP A 9 10.23 -15.82 12.33
N GLN A 10 9.25 -15.73 13.24
CA GLN A 10 7.91 -15.30 12.89
C GLN A 10 7.94 -13.89 12.28
N PHE A 11 8.54 -12.92 12.97
CA PHE A 11 8.64 -11.54 12.47
C PHE A 11 9.42 -11.46 11.16
N GLY A 12 10.53 -12.19 11.04
CA GLY A 12 11.33 -12.22 9.81
C GLY A 12 10.57 -12.78 8.61
N LEU A 13 9.75 -13.81 8.80
CA LEU A 13 8.91 -14.39 7.75
C LEU A 13 7.78 -13.42 7.36
N THR A 14 7.09 -12.83 8.34
CA THR A 14 6.03 -11.84 8.10
C THR A 14 6.59 -10.63 7.33
N ALA A 15 7.75 -10.12 7.75
CA ALA A 15 8.46 -9.03 7.09
C ALA A 15 8.86 -9.36 5.65
N PHE A 16 9.45 -10.54 5.43
CA PHE A 16 9.82 -10.99 4.10
C PHE A 16 8.61 -11.10 3.18
N TYR A 17 7.54 -11.76 3.63
CA TYR A 17 6.32 -11.92 2.84
C TYR A 17 5.66 -10.59 2.51
N HIS A 18 5.56 -9.68 3.48
CA HIS A 18 5.01 -8.35 3.24
C HIS A 18 5.80 -7.59 2.17
N PHE A 19 7.13 -7.63 2.28
CA PHE A 19 8.02 -6.87 1.40
C PHE A 19 8.08 -7.40 -0.04
N ILE A 20 7.48 -8.55 -0.35
CA ILE A 20 7.29 -8.98 -1.75
C ILE A 20 6.28 -8.08 -2.46
N TYR A 21 5.22 -7.65 -1.75
CA TYR A 21 4.12 -6.88 -2.32
C TYR A 21 4.43 -5.38 -2.36
N VAL A 22 5.13 -4.85 -1.36
CA VAL A 22 5.48 -3.42 -1.24
C VAL A 22 6.13 -2.81 -2.49
N PRO A 23 7.24 -3.35 -3.04
CA PRO A 23 7.92 -2.73 -4.19
C PRO A 23 7.06 -2.78 -5.45
N LEU A 24 6.21 -3.80 -5.61
CA LEU A 24 5.27 -3.88 -6.72
C LEU A 24 4.20 -2.80 -6.63
N THR A 25 3.64 -2.56 -5.43
CA THR A 25 2.68 -1.46 -5.21
C THR A 25 3.32 -0.11 -5.56
N ILE A 26 4.49 0.21 -5.01
CA ILE A 26 5.16 1.49 -5.25
C ILE A 26 5.49 1.68 -6.73
N GLY A 27 6.04 0.65 -7.39
CA GLY A 27 6.41 0.70 -8.80
C GLY A 27 5.21 0.83 -9.74
N LEU A 28 4.16 0.02 -9.51
CA LEU A 28 2.95 0.06 -10.33
C LEU A 28 2.17 1.36 -10.12
N GLY A 29 2.09 1.88 -8.90
CA GLY A 29 1.43 3.16 -8.64
C GLY A 29 2.03 4.30 -9.46
N PHE A 30 3.36 4.40 -9.49
CA PHE A 30 4.05 5.40 -10.31
C PHE A 30 3.85 5.18 -11.81
N LEU A 31 3.88 3.92 -12.27
CA LEU A 31 3.65 3.58 -13.68
C LEU A 31 2.23 3.96 -14.13
N ILE A 32 1.22 3.65 -13.31
CA ILE A 32 -0.18 4.00 -13.57
C ILE A 32 -0.34 5.52 -13.65
N ALA A 33 0.22 6.25 -12.69
CA ALA A 33 0.18 7.72 -12.68
C ALA A 33 0.80 8.32 -13.95
N LEU A 34 1.93 7.79 -14.41
CA LEU A 34 2.57 8.21 -15.67
C LEU A 34 1.68 7.92 -16.89
N MET A 35 1.13 6.71 -17.01
CA MET A 35 0.24 6.36 -18.12
C MET A 35 -1.00 7.25 -18.15
N LYS A 36 -1.62 7.46 -16.99
CA LYS A 36 -2.83 8.27 -16.88
C LYS A 36 -2.57 9.75 -17.15
N THR A 37 -1.43 10.28 -16.73
CA THR A 37 -0.96 11.62 -17.09
C THR A 37 -0.76 11.76 -18.60
N ARG A 38 -0.17 10.74 -19.26
CA ARG A 38 0.01 10.73 -20.72
C ARG A 38 -1.31 10.65 -21.47
N TYR A 39 -2.29 9.91 -20.96
CA TYR A 39 -3.65 9.93 -21.49
C TYR A 39 -4.23 11.36 -21.44
N LEU A 40 -4.13 12.04 -20.30
CA LEU A 40 -4.66 13.39 -20.14
C LEU A 40 -3.98 14.43 -21.06
N GLN A 41 -2.68 14.27 -21.31
CA GLN A 41 -1.91 15.17 -22.18
C GLN A 41 -2.17 14.93 -23.68
N THR A 42 -2.36 13.67 -24.09
CA THR A 42 -2.38 13.28 -25.51
C THR A 42 -3.77 12.94 -26.04
N GLY A 43 -4.73 12.63 -25.16
CA GLY A 43 -6.04 12.08 -25.54
C GLY A 43 -5.97 10.64 -26.07
N ASN A 44 -4.80 9.99 -26.08
CA ASN A 44 -4.66 8.63 -26.59
C ASN A 44 -5.21 7.61 -25.59
N LYS A 45 -6.38 7.05 -25.91
CA LYS A 45 -7.09 6.05 -25.09
C LYS A 45 -6.28 4.79 -24.78
N HIS A 46 -5.26 4.45 -25.58
CA HIS A 46 -4.42 3.30 -25.30
C HIS A 46 -3.73 3.41 -23.93
N TYR A 47 -3.29 4.60 -23.53
CA TYR A 47 -2.70 4.82 -22.20
C TYR A 47 -3.72 4.69 -21.08
N ASP A 48 -4.97 5.10 -21.32
CA ASP A 48 -6.06 4.92 -20.35
C ASP A 48 -6.34 3.44 -20.11
N ASP A 49 -6.48 2.67 -21.20
CA ASP A 49 -6.76 1.23 -21.10
C ASP A 49 -5.62 0.45 -20.44
N LEU A 50 -4.36 0.81 -20.73
CA LEU A 50 -3.19 0.28 -20.03
C LEU A 50 -3.20 0.64 -18.54
N SER A 51 -3.50 1.89 -18.19
CA SER A 51 -3.57 2.32 -16.79
C SER A 51 -4.61 1.51 -16.01
N MET A 52 -5.78 1.26 -16.61
CA MET A 52 -6.84 0.44 -16.01
C MET A 52 -6.47 -1.04 -15.92
N PHE A 53 -5.71 -1.57 -16.87
CA PHE A 53 -5.18 -2.94 -16.81
C PHE A 53 -4.21 -3.10 -15.65
N PHE A 54 -3.20 -2.24 -15.55
CA PHE A 54 -2.23 -2.29 -14.45
C PHE A 54 -2.89 -1.97 -13.11
N MET A 55 -3.90 -1.11 -13.07
CA MET A 55 -4.67 -0.85 -11.85
C MET A 55 -5.32 -2.10 -11.27
N LYS A 56 -5.80 -3.02 -12.10
CA LYS A 56 -6.36 -4.30 -11.61
C LYS A 56 -5.29 -5.16 -10.95
N LEU A 57 -4.09 -5.22 -11.54
CA LEU A 57 -2.96 -5.96 -10.96
C LEU A 57 -2.48 -5.30 -9.66
N PHE A 58 -2.39 -3.96 -9.66
CA PHE A 58 -2.10 -3.17 -8.48
C PHE A 58 -3.09 -3.48 -7.35
N ALA A 59 -4.40 -3.47 -7.62
CA ALA A 59 -5.42 -3.72 -6.60
C ALA A 59 -5.31 -5.12 -5.96
N ILE A 60 -5.00 -6.16 -6.76
CA ILE A 60 -4.79 -7.52 -6.24
C ILE A 60 -3.55 -7.57 -5.34
N ASN A 61 -2.44 -6.98 -5.80
CA ASN A 61 -1.20 -6.93 -5.03
C ASN A 61 -1.36 -6.11 -3.74
N PHE A 62 -2.04 -4.97 -3.84
CA PHE A 62 -2.32 -4.08 -2.73
C PHE A 62 -3.14 -4.76 -1.64
N ALA A 63 -4.18 -5.55 -2.00
CA ALA A 63 -4.98 -6.28 -1.03
C ALA A 63 -4.12 -7.25 -0.18
N LEU A 64 -3.19 -7.98 -0.80
CA LEU A 64 -2.25 -8.85 -0.08
C LEU A 64 -1.22 -8.06 0.73
N GLY A 65 -0.76 -6.92 0.19
CA GLY A 65 0.12 -5.98 0.90
C GLY A 65 -0.52 -5.47 2.19
N VAL A 66 -1.77 -5.02 2.14
CA VAL A 66 -2.52 -4.54 3.32
C VAL A 66 -2.70 -5.66 4.35
N ALA A 67 -3.13 -6.85 3.92
CA ALA A 67 -3.34 -7.97 4.85
C ALA A 67 -2.05 -8.37 5.59
N THR A 68 -0.92 -8.42 4.88
CA THR A 68 0.39 -8.74 5.48
C THR A 68 0.94 -7.58 6.32
N GLY A 69 0.68 -6.34 5.94
CA GLY A 69 1.08 -5.14 6.70
C GLY A 69 0.36 -5.03 8.03
N LEU A 70 -0.96 -5.26 8.05
CA LEU A 70 -1.75 -5.33 9.28
C LEU A 70 -1.21 -6.38 10.24
N THR A 71 -0.84 -7.55 9.72
CA THR A 71 -0.25 -8.62 10.54
C THR A 71 1.06 -8.14 11.18
N MET A 72 1.92 -7.48 10.42
CA MET A 72 3.20 -6.94 10.92
C MET A 72 3.00 -5.84 11.96
N GLU A 73 2.05 -4.92 11.76
CA GLU A 73 1.74 -3.84 12.71
C GLU A 73 1.37 -4.41 14.09
N PHE A 74 0.50 -5.43 14.12
CA PHE A 74 0.09 -6.06 15.38
C PHE A 74 1.18 -6.95 16.00
N GLU A 75 2.16 -7.45 15.23
CA GLU A 75 3.27 -8.24 15.77
C GLU A 75 4.15 -7.44 16.74
N PHE A 76 4.26 -6.12 16.58
CA PHE A 76 4.94 -5.26 17.55
C PHE A 76 4.28 -5.33 18.94
N GLY A 77 2.97 -5.51 19.01
CA GLY A 77 2.23 -5.62 20.27
C GLY A 77 2.26 -7.03 20.87
N THR A 78 2.02 -8.05 20.04
CA THR A 78 1.83 -9.43 20.51
C THR A 78 3.15 -10.12 20.90
N ASN A 79 4.19 -9.98 20.08
CA ASN A 79 5.45 -10.70 20.23
C ASN A 79 6.60 -9.82 20.73
N TRP A 80 6.44 -8.49 20.71
CA TRP A 80 7.48 -7.51 21.05
C TRP A 80 6.99 -6.46 22.08
N SER A 81 6.21 -6.88 23.07
CA SER A 81 5.56 -5.98 24.03
C SER A 81 6.53 -5.11 24.84
N GLU A 82 7.67 -5.66 25.30
CA GLU A 82 8.68 -4.88 26.03
C GLU A 82 9.39 -3.86 25.15
N TYR A 83 9.64 -4.18 23.87
CA TYR A 83 10.15 -3.20 22.89
C TYR A 83 9.13 -2.06 22.70
N SER A 84 7.86 -2.41 22.51
CA SER A 84 6.77 -1.44 22.32
C SER A 84 6.60 -0.51 23.52
N LYS A 85 6.76 -1.00 24.75
CA LYS A 85 6.77 -0.13 25.95
C LYS A 85 8.02 0.75 26.02
N PHE A 86 9.18 0.22 25.61
CA PHE A 86 10.46 0.89 25.78
C PHE A 86 10.66 2.05 24.79
N VAL A 87 10.23 1.91 23.53
CA VAL A 87 10.40 2.95 22.50
C VAL A 87 9.08 3.46 21.91
N GLY A 88 7.92 3.04 22.41
CA GLY A 88 6.61 3.35 21.83
C GLY A 88 6.34 4.84 21.63
N ASP A 89 6.78 5.70 22.56
CA ASP A 89 6.59 7.15 22.48
C ASP A 89 7.28 7.78 21.26
N ILE A 90 8.34 7.15 20.74
CA ILE A 90 9.10 7.62 19.58
C ILE A 90 8.72 6.82 18.34
N PHE A 91 8.71 5.49 18.44
CA PHE A 91 8.48 4.59 17.31
C PHE A 91 7.02 4.54 16.89
N GLY A 92 6.07 4.62 17.82
CA GLY A 92 4.64 4.48 17.52
C GLY A 92 4.04 5.70 16.79
N ALA A 93 4.59 6.90 17.01
CA ALA A 93 4.07 8.11 16.40
C ALA A 93 4.17 8.11 14.85
N PRO A 94 5.30 7.76 14.22
CA PRO A 94 5.38 7.57 12.77
C PRO A 94 4.41 6.53 12.21
N LEU A 95 4.22 5.38 12.90
CA LEU A 95 3.30 4.33 12.45
C LEU A 95 1.85 4.82 12.46
N ALA A 96 1.44 5.51 13.53
CA ALA A 96 0.10 6.11 13.59
C ALA A 96 -0.10 7.18 12.50
N LEU A 97 0.92 7.98 12.22
CA LEU A 97 0.88 8.99 11.16
C LEU A 97 0.75 8.34 9.78
N GLU A 98 1.48 7.26 9.50
CA GLU A 98 1.36 6.48 8.27
C GLU A 98 -0.08 6.01 8.03
N GLY A 99 -0.71 5.45 9.07
CA GLY A 99 -2.12 5.03 9.05
C GLY A 99 -3.09 6.17 8.72
N LEU A 100 -2.97 7.30 9.42
CA LEU A 100 -3.87 8.44 9.26
C LEU A 100 -3.68 9.20 7.95
N SER A 101 -2.47 9.19 7.39
CA SER A 101 -2.12 9.98 6.21
C SER A 101 -1.97 9.10 4.97
N ALA A 102 -0.88 8.35 4.85
CA ALA A 102 -0.52 7.60 3.66
C ALA A 102 -1.56 6.52 3.33
N PHE A 103 -1.91 5.66 4.29
CA PHE A 103 -2.86 4.57 4.03
C PHE A 103 -4.27 5.07 3.74
N PHE A 104 -4.73 6.10 4.45
CA PHE A 104 -6.05 6.66 4.21
C PHE A 104 -6.14 7.32 2.83
N LEU A 105 -5.11 8.08 2.45
CA LEU A 105 -4.98 8.69 1.14
C LEU A 105 -5.00 7.62 0.04
N GLU A 106 -4.06 6.67 0.10
CA GLU A 106 -3.90 5.62 -0.90
C GLU A 106 -5.17 4.78 -1.06
N SER A 107 -5.76 4.31 0.04
CA SER A 107 -6.94 3.45 -0.01
C SER A 107 -8.18 4.17 -0.56
N THR A 108 -8.34 5.45 -0.21
CA THR A 108 -9.48 6.27 -0.67
C THR A 108 -9.36 6.59 -2.16
N PHE A 109 -8.19 7.06 -2.60
CA PHE A 109 -7.96 7.42 -4.00
C PHE A 109 -7.90 6.19 -4.90
N MET A 110 -7.41 5.04 -4.42
CA MET A 110 -7.52 3.75 -5.13
C MET A 110 -8.98 3.40 -5.43
N GLY A 111 -9.88 3.55 -4.45
CA GLY A 111 -11.32 3.32 -4.65
C GLY A 111 -11.92 4.27 -5.69
N LEU A 112 -11.53 5.54 -5.65
CA LEU A 112 -11.94 6.52 -6.65
C LEU A 112 -11.41 6.18 -8.04
N PHE A 113 -10.16 5.72 -8.18
CA PHE A 113 -9.60 5.34 -9.47
C PHE A 113 -10.31 4.11 -10.07
N LEU A 114 -10.58 3.09 -9.25
CA LEU A 114 -11.23 1.86 -9.71
C LEU A 114 -12.69 2.08 -10.16
N PHE A 115 -13.44 2.93 -9.43
CA PHE A 115 -14.88 3.06 -9.62
C PHE A 115 -15.34 4.43 -10.14
N GLY A 116 -14.44 5.40 -10.26
CA GLY A 116 -14.73 6.78 -10.63
C GLY A 116 -14.83 7.03 -12.13
N ARG A 117 -14.49 6.05 -12.99
CA ARG A 117 -14.59 6.20 -14.45
C ARG A 117 -16.04 6.56 -14.83
N ASN A 118 -16.20 7.61 -15.63
CA ASN A 118 -17.49 8.21 -16.01
C ASN A 118 -18.34 8.77 -14.86
N ARG A 119 -17.83 8.83 -13.63
CA ARG A 119 -18.50 9.44 -12.46
C ARG A 119 -17.84 10.74 -12.01
N VAL A 120 -16.56 10.90 -12.30
CA VAL A 120 -15.79 12.13 -12.08
C VAL A 120 -15.14 12.59 -13.38
N SER A 121 -14.67 13.84 -13.40
CA SER A 121 -13.93 14.35 -14.57
C SER A 121 -12.62 13.61 -14.78
N ASP A 122 -12.14 13.51 -16.03
CA ASP A 122 -10.88 12.86 -16.37
C ASP A 122 -9.67 13.46 -15.62
N LYS A 123 -9.72 14.75 -15.28
CA LYS A 123 -8.69 15.41 -14.46
C LYS A 123 -8.68 14.86 -13.03
N VAL A 124 -9.87 14.72 -12.42
CA VAL A 124 -10.01 14.17 -11.07
C VAL A 124 -9.65 12.68 -11.05
N HIS A 125 -10.04 11.93 -12.07
CA HIS A 125 -9.69 10.52 -12.23
C HIS A 125 -8.18 10.28 -12.49
N THR A 126 -7.49 11.27 -13.07
CA THR A 126 -6.03 11.22 -13.25
C THR A 126 -5.27 11.68 -11.99
N PHE A 127 -5.89 12.52 -11.18
CA PHE A 127 -5.32 13.00 -9.92
C PHE A 127 -5.45 11.96 -8.81
N SER A 128 -6.55 11.20 -8.80
CA SER A 128 -6.68 9.99 -7.99
C SER A 128 -5.69 8.92 -8.40
#